data_AF-A0A9P0CYX4-F1
#
_entry.id   AF-A0A9P0CYX4-F1
#
_cell.length_a   1.000
_cell.length_b   1.000
_cell.length_c   1.000
_cell.angle_alpha   90.00
_cell.angle_beta   90.00
_cell.angle_gamma   90.00
#
_symmetry.space_group_name_H-M   'P 1'
#
loop_
_entity.id
_entity.type
_entity.pdbx_description
1 polymer ?
#
loop_
_entity_poly.entity_id
_entity_poly.type
_entity_poly.pdbx_seq_one_letter_code
_entity_poly.pdbx_strand_id
1 'polypeptide(L)'
;MLNPSYDLPSRKVISNNLIPQLYTSAVQEIKKQLEIPEAVTLTTDGWTSINNEGFLAITAHFIDENCLMKAFLLDCFIYSERHTAVNLASEIKRVLLEWNIQESRSYCNR
;
A
#
# COMPACT_ATOMS: atom_id res chain seq x y z
N MET A 1 -2.34 26.88 -23.73
CA MET A 1 -2.50 27.96 -22.74
C MET A 1 -3.30 27.42 -21.58
N LEU A 2 -2.84 27.62 -20.33
CA LEU A 2 -3.61 27.30 -19.13
C LEU A 2 -4.80 28.28 -19.00
N ASN A 3 -5.90 27.82 -18.40
CA ASN A 3 -7.11 28.65 -18.22
C ASN A 3 -6.77 29.89 -17.36
N PRO A 4 -6.97 31.13 -17.85
CA PRO A 4 -6.66 32.36 -17.10
C PRO A 4 -7.45 32.51 -15.80
N SER A 5 -8.58 31.81 -15.65
CA SER A 5 -9.42 31.83 -14.45
C SER A 5 -9.05 30.75 -13.43
N TYR A 6 -8.01 29.95 -13.66
CA TYR A 6 -7.60 28.88 -12.76
C TYR A 6 -6.58 29.38 -11.75
N ASP A 7 -7.00 29.57 -10.51
CA ASP A 7 -6.11 29.87 -9.39
C ASP A 7 -5.38 28.61 -8.93
N LEU A 8 -4.07 28.58 -9.16
CA LEU A 8 -3.22 27.45 -8.78
C LEU A 8 -3.14 27.33 -7.24
N PRO A 9 -3.42 26.15 -6.66
CA PRO A 9 -3.26 25.97 -5.23
C PRO A 9 -1.80 26.11 -4.80
N SER A 10 -1.58 26.73 -3.65
CA SER A 10 -0.23 26.84 -3.08
C SER A 10 0.33 25.46 -2.68
N ARG A 11 1.66 25.35 -2.57
CA ARG A 11 2.32 24.14 -2.07
C ARG A 11 1.71 23.65 -0.75
N LYS A 12 1.39 24.55 0.19
CA LYS A 12 0.80 24.21 1.48
C LYS A 12 -0.59 23.60 1.34
N VAL A 13 -1.41 24.13 0.42
CA VAL A 13 -2.74 23.59 0.14
C VAL A 13 -2.62 22.19 -0.47
N ILE A 14 -1.67 21.99 -1.39
CA ILE A 14 -1.41 20.68 -1.98
C ILE A 14 -0.98 19.68 -0.90
N SER A 15 0.06 20.00 -0.12
CA SER A 15 0.65 19.07 0.85
C SER A 15 -0.27 18.74 2.03
N ASN A 16 -0.99 19.73 2.55
CA ASN A 16 -1.72 19.58 3.80
C ASN A 16 -3.19 19.22 3.59
N ASN A 17 -3.76 19.48 2.40
CA ASN A 17 -5.17 19.25 2.13
C ASN A 17 -5.37 18.27 0.98
N LEU A 18 -4.89 18.61 -0.23
CA LEU A 18 -5.24 17.84 -1.42
C LEU A 18 -4.62 16.44 -1.42
N ILE A 19 -3.33 16.30 -1.10
CA ILE A 19 -2.65 14.99 -1.06
C ILE A 19 -3.28 14.08 0.01
N PRO A 20 -3.48 14.52 1.28
CA PRO A 20 -4.12 13.69 2.29
C PRO A 20 -5.55 13.25 1.92
N GLN A 21 -6.33 14.15 1.30
CA GLN A 21 -7.69 13.82 0.83
C GLN A 21 -7.66 12.78 -0.29
N LEU A 22 -6.79 12.95 -1.28
CA LEU A 22 -6.62 11.99 -2.38
C LEU A 22 -6.15 10.63 -1.87
N TYR A 23 -5.19 10.63 -0.95
CA TYR A 23 -4.69 9.42 -0.31
C TYR A 23 -5.81 8.69 0.44
N THR A 24 -6.57 9.40 1.27
CA THR A 24 -7.68 8.81 2.04
C THR A 24 -8.73 8.19 1.11
N SER A 25 -9.12 8.89 0.05
CA SER A 25 -10.06 8.38 -0.95
C SER A 25 -9.52 7.14 -1.67
N ALA A 26 -8.24 7.13 -2.05
CA ALA A 26 -7.60 5.98 -2.69
C ALA A 26 -7.54 4.77 -1.76
N VAL A 27 -7.16 4.96 -0.49
CA VAL A 27 -7.12 3.90 0.52
C VAL A 27 -8.51 3.31 0.75
N GLN A 28 -9.54 4.15 0.85
CA GLN A 28 -10.93 3.69 1.01
C GLN A 28 -11.39 2.85 -0.18
N GLU A 29 -11.08 3.28 -1.40
CA GLU A 29 -11.42 2.55 -2.61
C GLU A 29 -10.71 1.19 -2.68
N ILE A 30 -9.41 1.14 -2.38
CA ILE A 30 -8.66 -0.11 -2.39
C ILE A 30 -9.16 -1.05 -1.28
N LYS A 31 -9.47 -0.54 -0.08
CA LYS A 31 -10.08 -1.34 1.00
C LYS A 31 -11.38 -2.00 0.54
N LYS A 32 -12.25 -1.24 -0.13
CA LYS A 32 -13.49 -1.77 -0.70
C LYS A 32 -13.22 -2.86 -1.75
N GLN A 33 -12.23 -2.67 -2.62
CA GLN A 33 -11.86 -3.69 -3.61
C GLN A 33 -11.28 -4.97 -2.97
N LEU A 34 -10.58 -4.85 -1.84
CA LEU A 34 -10.03 -5.98 -1.08
C LEU A 34 -11.10 -6.77 -0.32
N GLU A 35 -12.30 -6.24 -0.12
CA GLU A 35 -13.40 -6.99 0.50
C GLU A 35 -13.93 -8.10 -0.43
N ILE A 36 -13.88 -7.89 -1.75
CA ILE A 36 -14.43 -8.74 -2.80
C ILE A 36 -13.73 -10.12 -2.92
N PRO A 37 -12.40 -10.21 -3.10
CA PRO A 37 -11.74 -11.47 -3.41
C PRO A 37 -11.68 -12.41 -2.20
N GLU A 38 -12.09 -13.67 -2.34
CA GLU A 38 -12.04 -14.65 -1.24
C GLU A 38 -10.62 -14.84 -0.69
N ALA A 39 -9.62 -14.81 -1.58
CA ALA A 39 -8.20 -14.95 -1.25
C ALA A 39 -7.37 -13.80 -1.85
N VAL A 40 -6.38 -13.34 -1.10
CA VAL A 40 -5.40 -12.33 -1.50
C VAL A 40 -4.00 -12.91 -1.32
N THR A 41 -3.14 -12.75 -2.31
CA THR A 41 -1.72 -13.11 -2.22
C THR A 41 -0.90 -11.87 -1.92
N LEU A 42 -0.01 -11.94 -0.93
CA LEU A 42 0.95 -10.90 -0.61
C LEU A 42 2.31 -11.23 -1.20
N THR A 43 3.00 -10.22 -1.71
CA THR A 43 4.42 -10.27 -2.05
C THR A 43 5.15 -9.20 -1.27
N THR A 44 6.33 -9.54 -0.77
CA THR A 44 7.23 -8.59 -0.10
C THR A 44 8.43 -8.32 -0.99
N ASP A 45 8.73 -7.06 -1.27
CA ASP A 45 9.93 -6.64 -1.99
C ASP A 45 10.78 -5.78 -1.06
N GLY A 46 12.02 -6.22 -0.80
CA GLY A 46 12.92 -5.58 0.14
C GLY A 46 14.23 -5.20 -0.53
N TRP A 47 14.67 -3.95 -0.36
CA TRP A 47 15.91 -3.46 -0.94
C TRP A 47 16.65 -2.52 0.02
N THR A 48 17.94 -2.34 -0.22
CA THR A 48 18.76 -1.33 0.47
C THR A 48 18.98 -0.15 -0.47
N SER A 49 18.69 1.06 0.00
CA SER A 49 18.90 2.28 -0.78
C SER A 49 20.40 2.62 -0.92
N ILE A 50 20.71 3.57 -1.80
CA ILE A 50 22.06 4.13 -1.92
C ILE A 50 22.56 4.79 -0.63
N ASN A 51 21.65 5.16 0.28
CA ASN A 51 21.96 5.75 1.58
C ASN A 51 22.12 4.68 2.67
N ASN A 52 22.19 3.39 2.28
CA ASN A 52 22.29 2.24 3.19
C ASN A 52 21.09 2.08 4.14
N GLU A 53 19.91 2.50 3.69
CA GLU A 53 18.64 2.33 4.41
C GLU A 53 17.87 1.14 3.83
N GLY A 54 17.42 0.21 4.68
CA GLY A 54 16.55 -0.88 4.27
C GLY A 54 15.12 -0.39 4.04
N PHE A 55 14.50 -0.84 2.95
CA PHE A 55 13.10 -0.61 2.63
C PHE A 55 12.40 -1.95 2.46
N LEU A 56 11.10 -1.96 2.79
CA LEU A 56 10.23 -3.08 2.55
C LEU A 56 8.90 -2.59 1.98
N ALA A 57 8.53 -3.11 0.82
CA ALA A 57 7.24 -2.92 0.18
C ALA A 57 6.41 -4.20 0.32
N ILE A 58 5.12 -4.03 0.63
CA ILE A 58 4.15 -5.13 0.70
C ILE A 58 3.05 -4.85 -0.32
N THR A 59 2.88 -5.76 -1.26
CA THR A 59 1.89 -5.64 -2.35
C THR A 59 0.89 -6.78 -2.27
N ALA A 60 -0.40 -6.44 -2.33
CA ALA A 60 -1.49 -7.40 -2.44
C ALA A 60 -1.85 -7.66 -3.90
N HIS A 61 -2.10 -8.92 -4.23
CA HIS A 61 -2.50 -9.41 -5.53
C HIS A 61 -3.74 -10.26 -5.42
N PHE A 62 -4.71 -10.05 -6.31
CA PHE A 62 -5.90 -10.88 -6.41
C PHE A 62 -6.48 -10.82 -7.83
N ILE A 63 -7.43 -11.70 -8.13
CA ILE A 63 -8.19 -11.69 -9.37
C ILE A 63 -9.57 -11.12 -9.07
N ASP A 64 -9.99 -10.11 -9.81
CA ASP A 64 -11.32 -9.50 -9.66
C ASP A 64 -12.42 -10.33 -10.31
N GLU A 65 -13.67 -9.91 -10.15
CA GLU A 65 -14.87 -10.52 -10.76
C GLU A 65 -14.83 -10.59 -12.30
N ASN A 66 -14.00 -9.77 -12.94
CA ASN A 66 -13.80 -9.76 -14.40
C ASN A 66 -12.62 -10.63 -14.84
N CYS A 67 -12.09 -11.47 -13.94
CA CYS A 67 -10.91 -12.29 -14.16
C CYS A 67 -9.63 -11.49 -14.49
N LEU A 68 -9.55 -10.24 -14.01
CA LEU A 68 -8.38 -9.39 -14.17
C LEU A 68 -7.51 -9.42 -12.92
N MET A 69 -6.21 -9.60 -13.12
CA MET A 69 -5.25 -9.49 -12.02
C MET A 69 -5.15 -8.04 -11.56
N LYS A 70 -5.34 -7.83 -10.26
CA LYS A 70 -5.15 -6.55 -9.57
C LYS A 70 -3.94 -6.67 -8.66
N ALA A 71 -3.18 -5.58 -8.58
CA ALA A 71 -2.04 -5.45 -7.69
C ALA A 71 -2.10 -4.07 -7.00
N PHE A 72 -2.02 -4.05 -5.68
CA PHE A 72 -2.05 -2.83 -4.88
C PHE A 72 -0.90 -2.82 -3.87
N LEU A 73 -0.09 -1.76 -3.91
CA LEU A 73 0.91 -1.51 -2.87
C LEU A 73 0.18 -1.10 -1.59
N LEU A 74 0.30 -1.94 -0.55
CA LEU A 74 -0.35 -1.72 0.73
C LEU A 74 0.48 -0.83 1.64
N ASP A 75 1.79 -1.08 1.68
CA ASP A 75 2.72 -0.28 2.49
C ASP A 75 4.13 -0.32 1.90
N CYS A 76 4.89 0.74 2.14
CA CYS A 76 6.30 0.85 1.80
C CYS A 76 6.99 1.71 2.87
N PHE A 77 7.86 1.10 3.67
CA PHE A 77 8.42 1.73 4.84
C PHE A 77 9.89 1.37 5.05
N ILE A 78 10.58 2.20 5.83
CA ILE A 78 11.96 1.96 6.23
C ILE A 78 11.97 0.80 7.20
N TYR A 79 12.75 -0.22 6.88
CA TYR A 79 12.92 -1.42 7.67
C TYR A 79 14.30 -1.38 8.34
N SER A 80 14.34 -0.73 9.50
CA SER A 80 15.58 -0.51 10.28
C SER A 80 15.94 -1.69 11.19
N GLU A 81 15.00 -2.62 11.40
CA GLU A 81 15.21 -3.81 12.20
C GLU A 81 16.04 -4.86 11.45
N ARG A 82 16.65 -5.79 12.19
CA ARG A 82 17.25 -6.97 11.55
C ARG A 82 16.17 -7.71 10.77
N HIS A 83 16.46 -8.04 9.51
CA HIS A 83 15.62 -8.85 8.60
C HIS A 83 15.47 -10.29 9.12
N THR A 84 14.85 -10.44 10.28
CA THR A 84 14.46 -11.73 10.86
C THR A 84 13.06 -12.06 10.38
N ALA A 85 12.78 -13.35 10.24
CA ALA A 85 11.45 -13.82 9.86
C ALA A 85 10.36 -13.36 10.85
N VAL A 86 10.71 -13.19 12.13
CA VAL A 86 9.79 -12.73 13.19
C VAL A 86 9.36 -11.29 12.96
N ASN A 87 10.32 -10.40 12.71
CA ASN A 87 10.05 -8.98 12.50
C ASN A 87 9.27 -8.77 11.21
N LEU A 88 9.61 -9.50 10.14
CA LEU A 88 8.87 -9.45 8.89
C LEU A 88 7.42 -9.90 9.06
N ALA A 89 7.19 -11.01 9.79
CA ALA A 89 5.84 -11.49 10.08
C ALA A 89 5.03 -10.49 10.91
N SER A 90 5.67 -9.80 11.87
CA SER A 90 5.03 -8.73 12.65
C SER A 90 4.56 -7.58 11.77
N GLU A 91 5.40 -7.12 10.85
CA GLU A 91 5.04 -6.04 9.92
C GLU A 91 3.96 -6.45 8.93
N ILE A 92 4.01 -7.67 8.39
CA ILE A 92 2.94 -8.20 7.54
C ILE A 92 1.61 -8.21 8.31
N LYS A 93 1.61 -8.64 9.57
CA LYS A 93 0.41 -8.62 10.43
C LYS A 93 -0.11 -7.21 10.69
N ARG A 94 0.78 -6.24 10.91
CA ARG A 94 0.40 -4.83 11.04
C ARG A 94 -0.32 -4.34 9.78
N VAL A 95 0.25 -4.60 8.60
CA VAL A 95 -0.33 -4.19 7.31
C VAL A 95 -1.67 -4.89 7.07
N LEU A 96 -1.77 -6.21 7.32
CA LEU A 96 -3.04 -6.94 7.21
C LEU A 96 -4.14 -6.30 8.07
N LEU A 97 -3.81 -5.96 9.32
CA LEU A 97 -4.76 -5.32 10.25
C LEU A 97 -5.17 -3.92 9.79
N GLU A 98 -4.22 -3.10 9.33
CA GLU A 98 -4.50 -1.76 8.80
C GLU A 98 -5.43 -1.79 7.58
N TRP A 99 -5.28 -2.82 6.75
CA TRP A 99 -6.05 -3.02 5.52
C TRP A 99 -7.31 -3.88 5.70
N ASN A 100 -7.64 -4.30 6.93
CA ASN A 100 -8.77 -5.17 7.26
C ASN A 100 -8.76 -6.51 6.50
N ILE A 101 -7.59 -7.05 6.19
CA ILE A 101 -7.42 -8.34 5.53
C ILE A 101 -7.28 -9.42 6.61
N GLN A 102 -8.14 -10.44 6.57
CA GLN A 102 -8.03 -11.57 7.50
C GLN A 102 -6.83 -12.44 7.16
N GLU A 103 -6.07 -12.86 8.17
CA GLU A 103 -4.89 -13.72 7.99
C GLU A 103 -5.24 -15.04 7.28
N SER A 104 -6.43 -15.60 7.52
CA SER A 104 -6.95 -16.80 6.85
C SER A 104 -7.22 -16.61 5.35
N ARG A 105 -7.35 -15.37 4.88
CA ARG A 105 -7.56 -15.02 3.46
C ARG A 105 -6.27 -14.59 2.77
N SER A 106 -5.17 -14.45 3.52
CA SER A 106 -3.89 -13.96 3.00
C SER A 106 -2.87 -15.08 2.85
N TYR A 107 -2.21 -15.14 1.69
CA TYR A 107 -1.11 -16.06 1.43
C TYR A 107 0.15 -15.26 1.09
N CYS A 108 1.25 -15.45 1.81
CA CYS A 108 2.51 -14.79 1.47
C CYS A 108 3.28 -15.65 0.48
N ASN A 109 3.50 -15.15 -0.74
CA ASN A 109 4.43 -15.78 -1.67
C ASN A 109 5.86 -15.47 -1.23
N ARG A 110 6.70 -16.51 -1.23
CA ARG A 110 8.08 -16.47 -0.71
C ARG A 110 9.08 -16.20 -1.82
#